data_AF-A0AAC9YLJ3-F1
#
_entry.id   AF-A0AAC9YLJ3-F1
#
_cell.length_a   1.000
_cell.length_b   1.000
_cell.length_c   1.000
_cell.angle_alpha   90.00
_cell.angle_beta   90.00
_cell.angle_gamma   90.00
#
_symmetry.space_group_name_H-M   'P 1'
#
loop_
_entity.id
_entity.type
_entity.pdbx_description
1 polymer ?
#
loop_
_entity_poly.entity_id
_entity_poly.type
_entity_poly.pdbx_seq_one_letter_code
_entity_poly.pdbx_strand_id
1 'polypeptide(L)'
;MARFPKPPEGSWTQHYPELGTEPVSYQDSISPEIYELERDAIFKRAWLNVGRVEQLPRKGSYLTRELKVVNTSIILVRTTSGDIKAYHNVCRHRGNKLVWNDMPQDETSGVCRQFTCKYHGWRYDLDGNLTFVQQEEEFFDLDKGRYGLVPVHCDVWEGFIFVNFAKKPEQSLREFLGPMVAGLEGYPFDKMVSRWCYRSEVKANWKLYMDAFQEFYHAPVLHANQSPTAYSKAAAEAGFEAPHYRLDGPHRLVSTSGVRAWEMADEMRKPMEDICQSGLFGPWDKPDLGPMPEGLNPAKCDPWGLDSFQLFPNFVILFWGQGWYLTYHYWPTSYNSHLFEGTLYFPAPRTPRERVAQELAAVSFKEYGLQDANTLEATQTMLESKVIDEFLLCDQEVLIRHLHKETAAWIDDYRRTTKPSAAGV
;
A
#
# COMPACT_ATOMS: atom_id res chain seq x y z
N MET A 1 -20.61 15.95 -23.63
CA MET A 1 -21.46 15.13 -22.74
C MET A 1 -20.55 14.25 -21.92
N ALA A 2 -20.87 14.05 -20.64
CA ALA A 2 -20.14 13.12 -19.77
C ALA A 2 -20.17 11.71 -20.37
N ARG A 3 -19.03 11.02 -20.39
CA ARG A 3 -18.90 9.62 -20.85
C ARG A 3 -19.54 8.64 -19.87
N PHE A 4 -19.52 8.98 -18.58
CA PHE A 4 -20.11 8.18 -17.53
C PHE A 4 -21.17 8.97 -16.78
N PRO A 5 -22.21 8.30 -16.24
CA PRO A 5 -23.19 8.99 -15.43
C PRO A 5 -22.51 9.57 -14.19
N LYS A 6 -22.71 10.86 -13.96
CA LYS A 6 -22.38 11.49 -12.68
C LYS A 6 -23.37 11.02 -11.59
N PRO A 7 -23.02 11.19 -10.30
CA PRO A 7 -23.96 10.98 -9.22
C PRO A 7 -25.26 11.79 -9.41
N PRO A 8 -26.39 11.36 -8.81
CA PRO A 8 -27.67 12.07 -8.91
C PRO A 8 -27.60 13.55 -8.53
N GLU A 9 -26.67 13.91 -7.64
CA GLU A 9 -26.44 15.27 -7.15
C GLU A 9 -25.79 16.19 -8.21
N GLY A 10 -25.12 15.62 -9.22
CA GLY A 10 -24.54 16.35 -10.37
C GLY A 10 -23.02 16.22 -10.50
N SER A 11 -22.29 16.19 -9.38
CA SER A 11 -20.83 16.05 -9.34
C SER A 11 -20.39 15.13 -8.20
N TRP A 12 -19.13 14.66 -8.23
CA TRP A 12 -18.59 13.82 -7.15
C TRP A 12 -18.37 14.60 -5.87
N THR A 13 -17.97 15.87 -5.98
CA THR A 13 -17.85 16.80 -4.84
C THR A 13 -19.21 17.16 -4.22
N GLN A 14 -20.29 17.18 -4.99
CA GLN A 14 -21.65 17.33 -4.46
C GLN A 14 -22.17 16.06 -3.80
N HIS A 15 -21.75 14.89 -4.29
CA HIS A 15 -22.07 13.59 -3.69
C HIS A 15 -21.37 13.39 -2.33
N TYR A 16 -20.19 13.96 -2.16
CA TYR A 16 -19.41 13.98 -0.90
C TYR A 16 -19.23 15.42 -0.38
N PRO A 17 -20.32 16.11 0.02
CA PRO A 17 -20.29 17.55 0.32
C PRO A 17 -19.38 17.89 1.51
N GLU A 18 -19.16 16.96 2.44
CA GLU A 18 -18.26 17.09 3.56
C GLU A 18 -16.80 17.30 3.13
N LEU A 19 -16.42 16.94 1.90
CA LEU A 19 -15.08 17.16 1.36
C LEU A 19 -14.87 18.60 0.86
N GLY A 20 -15.95 19.33 0.57
CA GLY A 20 -15.91 20.73 0.14
C GLY A 20 -15.21 20.96 -1.21
N THR A 21 -15.26 22.21 -1.69
CA THR A 21 -14.74 22.62 -3.01
C THR A 21 -13.65 23.70 -2.94
N GLU A 22 -13.41 24.25 -1.75
CA GLU A 22 -12.39 25.28 -1.54
C GLU A 22 -10.97 24.78 -1.90
N PRO A 23 -10.02 25.70 -2.17
CA PRO A 23 -8.63 25.33 -2.32
C PRO A 23 -8.14 24.48 -1.13
N VAL A 24 -7.25 23.52 -1.42
CA VAL A 24 -6.61 22.69 -0.40
C VAL A 24 -5.20 23.17 -0.12
N SER A 25 -4.69 22.83 1.05
CA SER A 25 -3.29 23.06 1.42
C SER A 25 -2.55 21.74 1.57
N TYR A 26 -1.32 21.70 1.07
CA TYR A 26 -0.40 20.57 1.25
C TYR A 26 0.52 20.74 2.46
N GLN A 27 0.12 21.55 3.45
CA GLN A 27 0.90 21.77 4.67
C GLN A 27 1.24 20.46 5.41
N ASP A 28 0.35 19.48 5.36
CA ASP A 28 0.56 18.13 5.92
C ASP A 28 1.59 17.29 5.13
N SER A 29 1.96 17.72 3.94
CA SER A 29 2.98 17.08 3.09
C SER A 29 4.34 17.78 3.13
N ILE A 30 4.48 18.89 3.87
CA ILE A 30 5.74 19.65 3.99
C ILE A 30 6.13 19.98 5.44
N SER A 31 5.29 19.66 6.44
CA SER A 31 5.58 19.96 7.85
C SER A 31 6.23 18.77 8.58
N PRO A 32 7.46 18.93 9.10
CA PRO A 32 8.06 17.96 10.01
C PRO A 32 7.21 17.71 11.26
N GLU A 33 6.53 18.73 11.78
CA GLU A 33 5.69 18.63 12.98
C GLU A 33 4.43 17.80 12.74
N ILE A 34 3.80 17.97 11.58
CA ILE A 34 2.65 17.15 11.18
C ILE A 34 3.11 15.71 10.94
N TYR A 35 4.26 15.49 10.32
CA TYR A 35 4.80 14.13 10.15
C TYR A 35 4.98 13.41 11.49
N GLU A 36 5.54 14.06 12.52
CA GLU A 36 5.65 13.43 13.84
C GLU A 36 4.27 13.11 14.45
N LEU A 37 3.25 13.95 14.21
CA LEU A 37 1.88 13.64 14.61
C LEU A 37 1.30 12.47 13.82
N GLU A 38 1.52 12.37 12.51
CA GLU A 38 1.06 11.23 11.69
C GLU A 38 1.63 9.91 12.19
N ARG A 39 2.92 9.88 12.57
CA ARG A 39 3.56 8.68 13.11
C ARG A 39 2.80 8.12 14.30
N ASP A 40 2.42 8.98 15.24
CA ASP A 40 1.70 8.59 16.45
C ASP A 40 0.21 8.38 16.21
N ALA A 41 -0.43 9.31 15.52
CA ALA A 41 -1.87 9.36 15.34
C ALA A 41 -2.37 8.33 14.34
N ILE A 42 -1.57 7.99 13.33
CA ILE A 42 -1.95 7.13 12.20
C ILE A 42 -1.14 5.84 12.24
N PHE A 43 0.16 5.88 11.99
CA PHE A 43 0.94 4.65 11.73
C PHE A 43 1.11 3.75 12.96
N LYS A 44 1.07 4.31 14.17
CA LYS A 44 1.06 3.51 15.41
C LYS A 44 -0.33 3.01 15.81
N ARG A 45 -1.42 3.52 15.21
CA ARG A 45 -2.81 3.23 15.60
C ARG A 45 -3.60 2.44 14.55
N ALA A 46 -3.33 2.66 13.28
CA ALA A 46 -3.97 1.97 12.16
C ALA A 46 -3.41 0.57 11.94
N TRP A 47 -4.16 -0.28 11.25
CA TRP A 47 -3.64 -1.54 10.75
C TRP A 47 -2.80 -1.30 9.50
N LEU A 48 -1.56 -1.77 9.50
CA LEU A 48 -0.61 -1.61 8.41
C LEU A 48 -0.40 -2.94 7.69
N ASN A 49 -0.57 -2.96 6.38
CA ASN A 49 -0.18 -4.14 5.60
C ASN A 49 1.36 -4.24 5.54
N VAL A 50 1.92 -5.39 5.90
CA VAL A 50 3.39 -5.59 5.97
C VAL A 50 3.91 -6.72 5.09
N GLY A 51 3.02 -7.41 4.38
CA GLY A 51 3.40 -8.48 3.46
C GLY A 51 2.29 -9.50 3.23
N ARG A 52 2.68 -10.67 2.74
CA ARG A 52 1.78 -11.78 2.48
C ARG A 52 2.25 -13.09 3.08
N VAL A 53 1.29 -14.00 3.33
CA VAL A 53 1.52 -15.33 3.91
C VAL A 53 2.42 -16.22 3.05
N GLU A 54 2.51 -16.00 1.73
CA GLU A 54 3.38 -16.78 0.85
C GLU A 54 4.86 -16.45 1.07
N GLN A 55 5.18 -15.32 1.72
CA GLN A 55 6.55 -15.02 2.19
C GLN A 55 6.93 -15.85 3.43
N LEU A 56 5.94 -16.49 4.07
CA LEU A 56 6.10 -17.36 5.23
C LEU A 56 5.54 -18.76 4.92
N PRO A 57 6.10 -19.51 3.96
CA PRO A 57 5.44 -20.68 3.38
C PRO A 57 5.36 -21.91 4.30
N ARG A 58 6.18 -21.97 5.36
CA ARG A 58 6.24 -23.14 6.26
C ARG A 58 6.55 -22.74 7.69
N LYS A 59 6.35 -23.68 8.62
CA LYS A 59 6.70 -23.51 10.04
C LYS A 59 8.14 -22.99 10.17
N GLY A 60 8.31 -21.97 11.02
CA GLY A 60 9.60 -21.35 11.30
C GLY A 60 10.09 -20.40 10.21
N SER A 61 9.38 -20.28 9.07
CA SER A 61 9.63 -19.19 8.14
C SER A 61 9.42 -17.87 8.86
N TYR A 62 10.39 -16.97 8.69
CA TYR A 62 10.32 -15.62 9.24
C TYR A 62 10.81 -14.60 8.20
N LEU A 63 10.38 -13.37 8.36
CA LEU A 63 10.98 -12.20 7.73
C LEU A 63 10.97 -11.02 8.69
N THR A 64 11.90 -10.09 8.52
CA THR A 64 11.92 -8.84 9.28
C THR A 64 11.44 -7.68 8.43
N ARG A 65 10.82 -6.69 9.06
CA ARG A 65 10.49 -5.41 8.43
C ARG A 65 11.10 -4.26 9.19
N GLU A 66 11.69 -3.32 8.47
CA GLU A 66 12.19 -2.06 9.02
C GLU A 66 11.17 -0.96 8.80
N LEU A 67 10.53 -0.51 9.87
CA LEU A 67 9.41 0.42 9.79
C LEU A 67 9.80 1.76 10.40
N LYS A 68 10.47 2.60 9.60
CA LYS A 68 11.00 3.91 10.05
C LYS A 68 9.92 4.83 10.62
N VAL A 69 8.73 4.83 10.01
CA VAL A 69 7.57 5.63 10.44
C VAL A 69 7.14 5.31 11.89
N VAL A 70 7.27 4.05 12.35
CA VAL A 70 7.01 3.66 13.75
C VAL A 70 8.29 3.53 14.60
N ASN A 71 9.46 3.86 14.04
CA ASN A 71 10.78 3.74 14.68
C ASN A 71 11.08 2.36 15.25
N THR A 72 10.72 1.29 14.52
CA THR A 72 10.95 -0.07 15.02
C THR A 72 11.23 -1.05 13.90
N SER A 73 11.74 -2.21 14.29
CA SER A 73 11.85 -3.39 13.43
C SER A 73 10.93 -4.46 14.01
N ILE A 74 10.27 -5.21 13.14
CA ILE A 74 9.43 -6.35 13.55
C ILE A 74 9.92 -7.65 12.92
N ILE A 75 9.62 -8.76 13.59
CA ILE A 75 9.77 -10.10 13.07
C ILE A 75 8.36 -10.63 12.79
N LEU A 76 8.08 -11.00 11.55
CA LEU A 76 6.92 -11.82 11.20
C LEU A 76 7.37 -13.27 11.16
N VAL A 77 6.59 -14.18 11.74
CA VAL A 77 6.94 -15.61 11.79
C VAL A 77 5.72 -16.50 11.67
N ARG A 78 5.85 -17.60 10.93
CA ARG A 78 4.91 -18.72 11.03
C ARG A 78 5.32 -19.63 12.19
N THR A 79 4.48 -19.71 13.21
CA THR A 79 4.76 -20.45 14.45
C THR A 79 4.74 -21.97 14.23
N THR A 80 4.93 -22.72 15.31
CA THR A 80 4.78 -24.18 15.31
C THR A 80 3.33 -24.61 15.05
N SER A 81 2.34 -23.87 15.54
CA SER A 81 0.91 -24.13 15.31
C SER A 81 0.47 -23.83 13.88
N GLY A 82 1.26 -23.05 13.13
CA GLY A 82 0.94 -22.61 11.77
C GLY A 82 0.39 -21.19 11.70
N ASP A 83 0.13 -20.56 12.84
CA ASP A 83 -0.32 -19.18 12.96
C ASP A 83 0.78 -18.20 12.50
N ILE A 84 0.37 -17.04 12.00
CA ILE A 84 1.29 -15.92 11.76
C ILE A 84 1.29 -15.02 12.99
N LYS A 85 2.48 -14.73 13.52
CA LYS A 85 2.66 -13.79 14.64
C LYS A 85 3.69 -12.72 14.28
N ALA A 86 3.58 -11.58 14.94
CA ALA A 86 4.51 -10.47 14.85
C ALA A 86 5.09 -10.12 16.22
N TYR A 87 6.38 -9.81 16.28
CA TYR A 87 7.05 -9.35 17.50
C TYR A 87 7.94 -8.15 17.19
N HIS A 88 8.14 -7.26 18.18
CA HIS A 88 9.23 -6.31 18.11
C HIS A 88 10.58 -7.06 18.00
N ASN A 89 11.41 -6.68 17.04
CA ASN A 89 12.71 -7.29 16.75
C ASN A 89 13.79 -6.84 17.76
N VAL A 90 13.50 -7.01 19.05
CA VAL A 90 14.31 -6.48 20.16
C VAL A 90 14.49 -7.57 21.21
N CYS A 91 15.73 -7.95 21.47
CA CYS A 91 16.07 -8.84 22.56
C CYS A 91 15.78 -8.18 23.91
N ARG A 92 15.10 -8.90 24.80
CA ARG A 92 14.66 -8.41 26.12
C ARG A 92 15.78 -8.24 27.16
N HIS A 93 17.00 -8.67 26.86
CA HIS A 93 18.14 -8.52 27.77
C HIS A 93 18.71 -7.08 27.76
N ARG A 94 19.31 -6.66 26.64
CA ARG A 94 19.97 -5.34 26.50
C ARG A 94 19.54 -4.60 25.22
N GLY A 95 18.38 -4.94 24.68
CA GLY A 95 17.78 -4.21 23.55
C GLY A 95 18.45 -4.44 22.19
N ASN A 96 19.35 -5.43 22.06
CA ASN A 96 19.96 -5.72 20.75
C ASN A 96 18.89 -6.14 19.74
N LYS A 97 19.09 -5.76 18.47
CA LYS A 97 18.26 -6.27 17.38
C LYS A 97 18.38 -7.79 17.34
N LEU A 98 17.25 -8.48 17.38
CA LEU A 98 17.24 -9.93 17.62
C LEU A 98 17.62 -10.72 16.36
N VAL A 99 17.02 -10.35 15.24
CA VAL A 99 17.18 -10.99 13.93
C VAL A 99 17.69 -9.95 12.93
N TRP A 100 18.89 -10.19 12.42
CA TRP A 100 19.57 -9.37 11.41
C TRP A 100 20.67 -10.20 10.73
N ASN A 101 21.13 -9.80 9.55
CA ASN A 101 22.20 -10.46 8.79
C ASN A 101 23.57 -9.82 9.11
N ASP A 102 24.45 -9.52 8.15
CA ASP A 102 25.70 -8.79 8.40
C ASP A 102 25.49 -7.27 8.42
N MET A 103 24.35 -6.81 7.91
CA MET A 103 23.92 -5.41 7.85
C MET A 103 22.73 -5.21 8.81
N PRO A 104 22.95 -4.72 10.04
CA PRO A 104 21.91 -4.64 11.06
C PRO A 104 20.67 -3.84 10.67
N GLN A 105 20.77 -2.96 9.67
CA GLN A 105 19.68 -2.11 9.20
C GLN A 105 18.92 -2.69 8.01
N ASP A 106 19.37 -3.82 7.45
CA ASP A 106 18.70 -4.44 6.33
C ASP A 106 17.64 -5.44 6.81
N GLU A 107 16.57 -5.56 6.01
CA GLU A 107 15.60 -6.63 6.19
C GLU A 107 16.21 -7.98 5.86
N THR A 108 15.79 -9.02 6.57
CA THR A 108 16.24 -10.39 6.34
C THR A 108 15.09 -11.37 6.49
N SER A 109 15.21 -12.54 5.87
CA SER A 109 14.24 -13.62 5.95
C SER A 109 14.94 -14.97 5.98
N GLY A 110 14.23 -15.99 6.45
CA GLY A 110 14.80 -17.32 6.56
C GLY A 110 13.85 -18.31 7.20
N VAL A 111 14.41 -19.42 7.67
CA VAL A 111 13.69 -20.44 8.44
C VAL A 111 14.50 -20.78 9.67
N CYS A 112 13.86 -20.76 10.84
CA CYS A 112 14.52 -21.12 12.10
C CYS A 112 13.60 -22.00 12.97
N ARG A 113 14.20 -22.67 13.97
CA ARG A 113 13.45 -23.40 15.00
C ARG A 113 13.19 -22.55 16.24
N GLN A 114 13.99 -21.50 16.43
CA GLN A 114 13.96 -20.53 17.51
C GLN A 114 14.80 -19.32 17.09
N PHE A 115 14.57 -18.16 17.70
CA PHE A 115 15.40 -16.98 17.54
C PHE A 115 16.52 -16.98 18.59
N THR A 116 17.75 -16.67 18.21
CA THR A 116 18.89 -16.59 19.14
C THR A 116 19.57 -15.24 18.99
N CYS A 117 19.61 -14.48 20.07
CA CYS A 117 20.25 -13.17 20.09
C CYS A 117 21.77 -13.32 19.88
N LYS A 118 22.30 -12.73 18.81
CA LYS A 118 23.74 -12.75 18.47
C LYS A 118 24.64 -12.11 19.54
N TYR A 119 24.09 -11.33 20.48
CA TYR A 119 24.88 -10.67 21.51
C TYR A 119 25.26 -11.60 22.68
N HIS A 120 24.29 -12.09 23.45
CA HIS A 120 24.54 -12.90 24.67
C HIS A 120 23.82 -14.26 24.63
N GLY A 121 23.32 -14.69 23.48
CA GLY A 121 22.78 -16.04 23.30
C GLY A 121 21.39 -16.30 23.90
N TRP A 122 20.66 -15.29 24.39
CA TRP A 122 19.26 -15.46 24.82
C TRP A 122 18.42 -16.02 23.66
N ARG A 123 17.58 -17.02 23.94
CA ARG A 123 16.82 -17.74 22.91
C ARG A 123 15.32 -17.62 23.15
N TYR A 124 14.58 -17.45 22.06
CA TYR A 124 13.13 -17.34 22.07
C TYR A 124 12.54 -18.35 21.12
N ASP A 125 11.51 -19.07 21.53
CA ASP A 125 10.77 -19.94 20.60
C ASP A 125 9.97 -19.09 19.57
N LEU A 126 9.30 -19.78 18.64
CA LEU A 126 8.50 -19.11 17.60
C LEU A 126 7.22 -18.46 18.15
N ASP A 127 6.82 -18.82 19.37
CA ASP A 127 5.71 -18.23 20.11
C ASP A 127 6.15 -17.05 20.99
N GLY A 128 7.43 -16.67 20.90
CA GLY A 128 8.01 -15.51 21.57
C GLY A 128 8.46 -15.78 23.00
N ASN A 129 8.33 -17.00 23.53
CA ASN A 129 8.71 -17.29 24.91
C ASN A 129 10.23 -17.35 25.05
N LEU A 130 10.77 -16.79 26.14
CA LEU A 130 12.18 -16.91 26.48
C LEU A 130 12.49 -18.32 26.98
N THR A 131 13.23 -19.10 26.20
CA THR A 131 13.50 -20.52 26.48
C THR A 131 14.88 -20.77 27.08
N PHE A 132 15.84 -19.87 26.86
CA PHE A 132 17.21 -20.03 27.35
C PHE A 132 17.87 -18.69 27.66
N VAL A 133 18.58 -18.65 28.79
CA VAL A 133 19.44 -17.57 29.22
C VAL A 133 20.84 -18.13 29.48
N GLN A 134 21.87 -17.48 28.96
CA GLN A 134 23.26 -17.85 29.22
C GLN A 134 23.60 -17.49 30.68
N GLN A 135 24.14 -18.46 31.45
CA GLN A 135 24.45 -18.29 32.88
C GLN A 135 23.23 -17.77 33.67
N GLU A 136 22.10 -18.48 33.55
CA GLU A 136 20.80 -18.10 34.14
C GLU A 136 20.90 -17.87 35.65
N GLU A 137 21.76 -18.64 36.33
CA GLU A 137 22.05 -18.59 37.77
C GLU A 137 22.69 -17.28 38.25
N GLU A 138 23.30 -16.47 37.37
CA GLU A 138 23.89 -15.17 37.71
C GLU A 138 22.85 -14.03 37.75
N PHE A 139 21.62 -14.30 37.32
CA PHE A 139 20.54 -13.31 37.35
C PHE A 139 19.75 -13.42 38.66
N PHE A 140 19.56 -12.28 39.33
CA PHE A 140 18.75 -12.19 40.54
C PHE A 140 17.25 -12.38 40.21
N ASP A 141 16.63 -13.42 40.81
CA ASP A 141 15.18 -13.68 40.75
C ASP A 141 14.58 -13.66 39.33
N LEU A 142 15.29 -14.21 38.34
CA LEU A 142 14.86 -14.19 36.95
C LEU A 142 13.61 -15.06 36.72
N ASP A 143 12.49 -14.41 36.42
CA ASP A 143 11.29 -15.05 35.88
C ASP A 143 11.25 -14.89 34.35
N LYS A 144 11.63 -15.94 33.62
CA LYS A 144 11.61 -15.96 32.14
C LYS A 144 10.24 -15.63 31.54
N GLY A 145 9.14 -15.90 32.25
CA GLY A 145 7.77 -15.58 31.81
C GLY A 145 7.53 -14.08 31.58
N ARG A 146 8.32 -13.21 32.21
CA ARG A 146 8.22 -11.74 32.06
C ARG A 146 9.07 -11.17 30.92
N TYR A 147 9.94 -11.99 30.34
CA TYR A 147 10.96 -11.58 29.37
C TYR A 147 10.82 -12.27 28.01
N GLY A 148 9.62 -12.74 27.65
CA GLY A 148 9.30 -13.12 26.26
C GLY A 148 9.34 -11.92 25.30
N LEU A 149 9.37 -12.17 24.00
CA LEU A 149 9.31 -11.11 22.98
C LEU A 149 8.02 -10.29 23.14
N VAL A 150 8.13 -8.98 22.91
CA VAL A 150 6.96 -8.09 22.98
C VAL A 150 6.15 -8.29 21.69
N PRO A 151 4.88 -8.75 21.78
CA PRO A 151 4.06 -8.98 20.60
C PRO A 151 3.66 -7.65 19.95
N VAL A 152 3.50 -7.70 18.63
CA VAL A 152 2.79 -6.69 17.84
C VAL A 152 1.49 -7.34 17.40
N HIS A 153 0.37 -6.63 17.48
CA HIS A 153 -0.92 -7.19 17.05
C HIS A 153 -0.82 -7.55 15.58
N CYS A 154 -1.28 -8.73 15.21
CA CYS A 154 -1.14 -9.28 13.87
C CYS A 154 -2.40 -10.06 13.50
N ASP A 155 -2.88 -9.84 12.29
CA ASP A 155 -4.04 -10.55 11.74
C ASP A 155 -3.88 -10.68 10.22
N VAL A 156 -4.61 -11.61 9.61
CA VAL A 156 -4.48 -11.96 8.19
C VAL A 156 -5.84 -11.89 7.51
N TRP A 157 -5.90 -11.13 6.41
CA TRP A 157 -7.06 -11.05 5.53
C TRP A 157 -6.67 -11.49 4.12
N GLU A 158 -7.31 -12.52 3.56
CA GLU A 158 -7.06 -13.00 2.17
C GLU A 158 -5.56 -13.20 1.82
N GLY A 159 -4.80 -13.70 2.81
CA GLY A 159 -3.36 -13.92 2.71
C GLY A 159 -2.48 -12.67 2.89
N PHE A 160 -3.07 -11.49 3.07
CA PHE A 160 -2.38 -10.25 3.42
C PHE A 160 -2.18 -10.14 4.94
N ILE A 161 -0.94 -9.93 5.37
CA ILE A 161 -0.57 -9.81 6.78
C ILE A 161 -0.64 -8.35 7.19
N PHE A 162 -1.45 -8.05 8.20
CA PHE A 162 -1.55 -6.73 8.80
C PHE A 162 -1.01 -6.73 10.23
N VAL A 163 -0.49 -5.57 10.66
CA VAL A 163 -0.04 -5.35 12.04
C VAL A 163 -0.58 -4.05 12.62
N ASN A 164 -0.70 -3.99 13.94
CA ASN A 164 -1.11 -2.78 14.67
C ASN A 164 -0.23 -2.61 15.92
N PHE A 165 0.28 -1.38 16.13
CA PHE A 165 1.22 -1.05 17.21
C PHE A 165 0.56 -0.45 18.44
N ALA A 166 -0.75 -0.19 18.42
CA ALA A 166 -1.47 0.30 19.57
C ALA A 166 -1.40 -0.73 20.69
N LYS A 167 -1.29 -0.27 21.94
CA LYS A 167 -1.29 -1.18 23.11
C LYS A 167 -2.52 -2.10 23.09
N LYS A 168 -3.66 -1.55 22.68
CA LYS A 168 -4.88 -2.26 22.35
C LYS A 168 -5.43 -1.64 21.05
N PRO A 169 -5.60 -2.40 19.96
CA PRO A 169 -6.23 -1.90 18.75
C PRO A 169 -7.63 -1.39 19.07
N GLU A 170 -8.00 -0.26 18.48
CA GLU A 170 -9.31 0.37 18.67
C GLU A 170 -10.44 -0.46 18.04
N GLN A 171 -10.09 -1.22 17.01
CA GLN A 171 -10.98 -2.09 16.24
C GLN A 171 -10.19 -3.30 15.72
N SER A 172 -10.90 -4.40 15.47
CA SER A 172 -10.34 -5.58 14.79
C SER A 172 -9.92 -5.25 13.34
N LEU A 173 -9.11 -6.11 12.71
CA LEU A 173 -8.75 -5.93 11.31
C LEU A 173 -10.01 -5.92 10.42
N ARG A 174 -10.97 -6.82 10.68
CA ARG A 174 -12.20 -6.90 9.87
C ARG A 174 -13.06 -5.64 9.95
N GLU A 175 -13.19 -5.06 11.14
CA GLU A 175 -13.89 -3.78 11.33
C GLU A 175 -13.15 -2.63 10.64
N PHE A 176 -11.82 -2.61 10.72
CA PHE A 176 -10.99 -1.60 10.05
C PHE A 176 -11.16 -1.63 8.53
N LEU A 177 -11.08 -2.82 7.91
CA LEU A 177 -11.16 -2.98 6.46
C LEU A 177 -12.53 -2.60 5.89
N GLY A 178 -13.60 -2.78 6.67
CA GLY A 178 -14.94 -2.36 6.29
C GLY A 178 -15.56 -3.19 5.14
N PRO A 179 -16.83 -2.91 4.80
CA PRO A 179 -17.59 -3.66 3.81
C PRO A 179 -17.05 -3.52 2.38
N MET A 180 -16.45 -2.39 2.01
CA MET A 180 -15.88 -2.18 0.68
C MET A 180 -14.74 -3.17 0.40
N VAL A 181 -13.81 -3.32 1.34
CA VAL A 181 -12.70 -4.26 1.20
C VAL A 181 -13.16 -5.70 1.42
N ALA A 182 -14.07 -5.94 2.37
CA ALA A 182 -14.66 -7.28 2.55
C ALA A 182 -15.38 -7.78 1.29
N GLY A 183 -15.87 -6.88 0.43
CA GLY A 183 -16.41 -7.21 -0.89
C GLY A 183 -15.41 -7.82 -1.89
N LEU A 184 -14.12 -7.86 -1.55
CA LEU A 184 -13.06 -8.51 -2.32
C LEU A 184 -12.76 -9.94 -1.85
N GLU A 185 -13.37 -10.39 -0.74
CA GLU A 185 -13.20 -11.75 -0.22
C GLU A 185 -13.54 -12.79 -1.32
N GLY A 186 -12.71 -13.83 -1.41
CA GLY A 186 -12.81 -14.85 -2.47
C GLY A 186 -12.10 -14.52 -3.78
N TYR A 187 -11.44 -13.35 -3.91
CA TYR A 187 -10.51 -13.15 -5.03
C TYR A 187 -9.37 -14.19 -4.96
N PRO A 188 -8.98 -14.84 -6.07
CA PRO A 188 -8.02 -15.94 -6.05
C PRO A 188 -6.56 -15.45 -5.95
N PHE A 189 -6.23 -14.74 -4.88
CA PHE A 189 -4.89 -14.21 -4.63
C PHE A 189 -3.81 -15.31 -4.62
N ASP A 190 -4.15 -16.49 -4.11
CA ASP A 190 -3.29 -17.67 -4.02
C ASP A 190 -2.86 -18.22 -5.39
N LYS A 191 -3.66 -17.99 -6.44
CA LYS A 191 -3.32 -18.39 -7.82
C LYS A 191 -2.31 -17.47 -8.49
N MET A 192 -2.05 -16.29 -7.92
CA MET A 192 -1.20 -15.26 -8.52
C MET A 192 0.26 -15.40 -8.10
N VAL A 193 0.89 -16.48 -8.57
CA VAL A 193 2.20 -16.93 -8.10
C VAL A 193 3.40 -16.24 -8.78
N SER A 194 3.20 -15.62 -9.94
CA SER A 194 4.25 -14.90 -10.66
C SER A 194 4.32 -13.46 -10.18
N ARG A 195 5.50 -13.04 -9.71
CA ARG A 195 5.68 -11.73 -9.04
C ARG A 195 6.84 -10.94 -9.60
N TRP A 196 6.63 -9.63 -9.74
CA TRP A 196 7.67 -8.64 -10.01
C TRP A 196 7.61 -7.59 -8.92
N CYS A 197 8.73 -7.36 -8.24
CA CYS A 197 8.81 -6.44 -7.13
C CYS A 197 9.73 -5.27 -7.51
N TYR A 198 9.23 -4.06 -7.30
CA TYR A 198 9.97 -2.81 -7.46
C TYR A 198 10.00 -2.10 -6.13
N ARG A 199 11.15 -1.50 -5.82
CA ARG A 199 11.36 -0.73 -4.60
C ARG A 199 12.16 0.52 -4.95
N SER A 200 11.68 1.68 -4.52
CA SER A 200 12.35 2.96 -4.73
C SER A 200 12.25 3.82 -3.48
N GLU A 201 13.31 4.57 -3.18
CA GLU A 201 13.20 5.73 -2.30
C GLU A 201 12.73 6.90 -3.17
N VAL A 202 11.73 7.65 -2.69
CA VAL A 202 11.16 8.79 -3.42
C VAL A 202 11.24 10.00 -2.51
N LYS A 203 11.81 11.10 -3.01
CA LYS A 203 11.98 12.37 -2.29
C LYS A 203 10.71 13.24 -2.38
N ALA A 204 9.58 12.63 -2.05
CA ALA A 204 8.30 13.29 -1.91
C ALA A 204 7.56 12.70 -0.69
N ASN A 205 6.65 13.48 -0.10
CA ASN A 205 5.75 12.96 0.93
C ASN A 205 4.92 11.79 0.37
N TRP A 206 4.67 10.81 1.24
CA TRP A 206 3.91 9.60 0.89
C TRP A 206 2.49 9.90 0.38
N LYS A 207 1.84 10.95 0.89
CA LYS A 207 0.49 11.35 0.48
C LYS A 207 0.45 11.84 -0.96
N LEU A 208 1.42 12.67 -1.37
CA LEU A 208 1.52 13.17 -2.74
C LEU A 208 1.66 12.04 -3.76
N TYR A 209 2.41 11.00 -3.41
CA TYR A 209 2.55 9.84 -4.28
C TYR A 209 1.28 8.99 -4.28
N MET A 210 0.63 8.83 -3.14
CA MET A 210 -0.65 8.13 -3.05
C MET A 210 -1.75 8.81 -3.88
N ASP A 211 -1.78 10.14 -3.90
CA ASP A 211 -2.72 10.95 -4.68
C ASP A 211 -2.63 10.62 -6.18
N ALA A 212 -1.42 10.50 -6.72
CA ALA A 212 -1.17 10.18 -8.12
C ALA A 212 -1.72 8.80 -8.57
N PHE A 213 -2.10 7.91 -7.65
CA PHE A 213 -2.75 6.63 -7.98
C PHE A 213 -4.22 6.57 -7.56
N GLN A 214 -4.79 7.71 -7.18
CA GLN A 214 -6.20 7.91 -6.81
C GLN A 214 -6.90 8.99 -7.66
N GLU A 215 -6.16 9.65 -8.55
CA GLU A 215 -6.67 10.36 -9.72
C GLU A 215 -5.94 9.90 -10.98
N PHE A 216 -6.49 10.21 -12.15
CA PHE A 216 -5.85 9.91 -13.44
C PHE A 216 -5.94 11.10 -14.40
N TYR A 217 -6.10 12.31 -13.85
CA TYR A 217 -6.12 13.56 -14.60
C TYR A 217 -4.76 13.83 -15.27
N HIS A 218 -3.66 13.47 -14.61
CA HIS A 218 -2.32 13.61 -15.18
C HIS A 218 -2.03 12.61 -16.31
N ALA A 219 -2.69 11.44 -16.31
CA ALA A 219 -2.27 10.30 -17.13
C ALA A 219 -2.20 10.60 -18.65
N PRO A 220 -3.17 11.30 -19.27
CA PRO A 220 -3.10 11.64 -20.70
C PRO A 220 -1.95 12.60 -21.06
N VAL A 221 -1.43 13.35 -20.09
CA VAL A 221 -0.40 14.38 -20.31
C VAL A 221 0.97 13.84 -19.93
N LEU A 222 1.15 13.38 -18.69
CA LEU A 222 2.43 12.93 -18.17
C LEU A 222 2.95 11.71 -18.95
N HIS A 223 2.07 10.77 -19.27
CA HIS A 223 2.45 9.51 -19.91
C HIS A 223 2.34 9.54 -21.44
N ALA A 224 2.13 10.70 -22.05
CA ALA A 224 1.91 10.83 -23.49
C ALA A 224 3.05 10.20 -24.33
N ASN A 225 4.29 10.25 -23.85
CA ASN A 225 5.45 9.71 -24.56
C ASN A 225 5.58 8.18 -24.47
N GLN A 226 4.73 7.50 -23.69
CA GLN A 226 4.72 6.04 -23.55
C GLN A 226 3.87 5.33 -24.61
N SER A 227 3.15 6.10 -25.42
CA SER A 227 2.22 5.60 -26.43
C SER A 227 2.46 6.30 -27.78
N PRO A 228 2.03 5.71 -28.91
CA PRO A 228 2.15 6.36 -30.21
C PRO A 228 1.41 7.70 -30.25
N THR A 229 1.93 8.66 -31.02
CA THR A 229 1.40 10.02 -31.09
C THR A 229 -0.10 10.08 -31.40
N ALA A 230 -0.60 9.18 -32.26
CA ALA A 230 -2.02 9.11 -32.59
C ALA A 230 -2.88 8.76 -31.37
N TYR A 231 -2.45 7.79 -30.57
CA TYR A 231 -3.13 7.42 -29.32
C TYR A 231 -3.05 8.56 -28.30
N SER A 232 -1.85 9.10 -28.05
CA SER A 232 -1.67 10.13 -27.02
C SER A 232 -2.46 11.40 -27.32
N LYS A 233 -2.58 11.78 -28.60
CA LYS A 233 -3.44 12.89 -29.03
C LYS A 233 -4.91 12.59 -28.74
N ALA A 234 -5.39 11.40 -29.10
CA ALA A 234 -6.77 10.99 -28.84
C ALA A 234 -7.08 10.92 -27.33
N ALA A 235 -6.14 10.44 -26.52
CA ALA A 235 -6.27 10.39 -25.07
C ALA A 235 -6.32 11.79 -24.45
N ALA A 236 -5.47 12.72 -24.90
CA ALA A 236 -5.46 14.11 -24.43
C ALA A 236 -6.76 14.85 -24.80
N GLU A 237 -7.27 14.67 -26.03
CA GLU A 237 -8.54 15.25 -26.48
C GLU A 237 -9.75 14.66 -25.72
N ALA A 238 -9.67 13.38 -25.39
CA ALA A 238 -10.68 12.69 -24.60
C ALA A 238 -10.70 13.13 -23.12
N GLY A 239 -9.53 13.46 -22.57
CA GLY A 239 -9.33 13.65 -21.15
C GLY A 239 -9.56 12.36 -20.33
N PHE A 240 -9.51 12.51 -19.01
CA PHE A 240 -9.89 11.44 -18.09
C PHE A 240 -11.31 11.68 -17.56
N GLU A 241 -12.09 10.61 -17.44
CA GLU A 241 -13.38 10.60 -16.75
C GLU A 241 -13.54 9.29 -15.97
N ALA A 242 -13.47 9.32 -14.64
CA ALA A 242 -13.67 8.13 -13.81
C ALA A 242 -15.15 7.69 -13.81
N PRO A 243 -15.44 6.40 -14.11
CA PRO A 243 -16.79 5.86 -13.98
C PRO A 243 -17.36 5.84 -12.55
N HIS A 244 -16.50 5.73 -11.54
CA HIS A 244 -16.96 5.55 -10.16
C HIS A 244 -15.91 5.96 -9.12
N TYR A 245 -16.36 6.63 -8.06
CA TYR A 245 -15.63 6.82 -6.82
C TYR A 245 -16.45 6.33 -5.63
N ARG A 246 -15.80 5.71 -4.66
CA ARG A 246 -16.43 5.27 -3.41
C ARG A 246 -15.53 5.58 -2.21
N LEU A 247 -16.14 6.06 -1.13
CA LEU A 247 -15.51 6.19 0.18
C LEU A 247 -16.09 5.13 1.13
N ASP A 248 -15.26 4.60 2.03
CA ASP A 248 -15.68 3.71 3.12
C ASP A 248 -14.78 3.93 4.33
N GLY A 249 -15.23 4.79 5.24
CA GLY A 249 -14.39 5.30 6.33
C GLY A 249 -13.10 5.92 5.78
N PRO A 250 -11.90 5.55 6.29
CA PRO A 250 -10.64 6.10 5.81
C PRO A 250 -10.21 5.50 4.45
N HIS A 251 -10.93 4.50 3.94
CA HIS A 251 -10.62 3.81 2.70
C HIS A 251 -11.37 4.41 1.52
N ARG A 252 -10.86 4.17 0.32
CA ARG A 252 -11.44 4.72 -0.90
C ARG A 252 -11.13 3.87 -2.13
N LEU A 253 -11.90 4.10 -3.17
CA LEU A 253 -11.85 3.41 -4.44
C LEU A 253 -12.09 4.38 -5.59
N VAL A 254 -11.30 4.24 -6.65
CA VAL A 254 -11.59 4.76 -7.99
C VAL A 254 -11.61 3.60 -8.98
N SER A 255 -12.64 3.56 -9.83
CA SER A 255 -12.68 2.70 -11.01
C SER A 255 -12.26 3.50 -12.25
N THR A 256 -11.66 2.85 -13.23
CA THR A 256 -11.37 3.43 -14.55
C THR A 256 -11.94 2.59 -15.67
N SER A 257 -12.29 3.24 -16.78
CA SER A 257 -12.54 2.54 -18.03
C SER A 257 -11.24 2.08 -18.66
N GLY A 258 -11.28 0.92 -19.31
CA GLY A 258 -10.13 0.33 -19.97
C GLY A 258 -10.04 0.72 -21.44
N VAL A 259 -9.10 0.05 -22.11
CA VAL A 259 -8.95 0.08 -23.56
C VAL A 259 -8.71 -1.34 -24.06
N ARG A 260 -9.31 -1.68 -25.20
CA ARG A 260 -9.03 -2.92 -25.91
C ARG A 260 -8.01 -2.62 -27.00
N ALA A 261 -6.73 -2.74 -26.64
CA ALA A 261 -5.63 -2.39 -27.54
C ALA A 261 -5.76 -3.11 -28.89
N TRP A 262 -6.15 -4.39 -28.89
CA TRP A 262 -6.35 -5.20 -30.10
C TRP A 262 -7.47 -4.69 -31.03
N GLU A 263 -8.37 -3.83 -30.58
CA GLU A 263 -9.42 -3.20 -31.40
C GLU A 263 -9.00 -1.85 -32.01
N MET A 264 -7.84 -1.31 -31.59
CA MET A 264 -7.33 -0.03 -32.08
C MET A 264 -6.71 -0.15 -33.48
N ALA A 265 -6.61 0.99 -34.18
CA ALA A 265 -5.85 1.08 -35.42
C ALA A 265 -4.35 0.83 -35.15
N ASP A 266 -3.64 0.28 -36.14
CA ASP A 266 -2.22 -0.08 -36.02
C ASP A 266 -1.34 1.11 -35.60
N GLU A 267 -1.60 2.31 -36.12
CA GLU A 267 -0.90 3.55 -35.78
C GLU A 267 -1.07 4.02 -34.31
N MET A 268 -2.03 3.44 -33.59
CA MET A 268 -2.28 3.73 -32.17
C MET A 268 -1.64 2.70 -31.24
N ARG A 269 -1.00 1.65 -31.78
CA ARG A 269 -0.33 0.60 -31.01
C ARG A 269 1.18 0.62 -31.20
N LYS A 270 1.93 0.17 -30.19
CA LYS A 270 3.36 -0.08 -30.36
C LYS A 270 3.57 -1.45 -31.01
N PRO A 271 4.52 -1.61 -31.95
CA PRO A 271 4.82 -2.92 -32.54
C PRO A 271 5.15 -4.00 -31.50
N MET A 272 5.79 -3.62 -30.38
CA MET A 272 6.08 -4.53 -29.28
C MET A 272 4.82 -5.01 -28.54
N GLU A 273 3.76 -4.20 -28.47
CA GLU A 273 2.50 -4.61 -27.86
C GLU A 273 1.79 -5.65 -28.73
N ASP A 274 1.84 -5.51 -30.06
CA ASP A 274 1.31 -6.52 -31.00
C ASP A 274 2.05 -7.85 -30.92
N ILE A 275 3.38 -7.81 -30.90
CA ILE A 275 4.23 -9.00 -30.84
C ILE A 275 4.04 -9.75 -29.51
N CYS A 276 4.02 -9.02 -28.40
CA CYS A 276 3.93 -9.61 -27.07
C CYS A 276 2.49 -9.83 -26.59
N GLN A 277 1.51 -9.24 -27.27
CA GLN A 277 0.11 -9.18 -26.86
C GLN A 277 -0.05 -8.70 -25.40
N SER A 278 0.57 -7.56 -25.10
CA SER A 278 0.61 -6.98 -23.75
C SER A 278 0.97 -5.50 -23.79
N GLY A 279 0.70 -4.77 -22.73
CA GLY A 279 1.03 -3.35 -22.59
C GLY A 279 0.75 -2.83 -21.17
N LEU A 280 0.40 -1.55 -21.04
CA LEU A 280 0.10 -0.92 -19.74
C LEU A 280 -1.02 -1.65 -18.97
N PHE A 281 -2.08 -2.05 -19.66
CA PHE A 281 -3.23 -2.74 -19.06
C PHE A 281 -2.96 -4.24 -18.79
N GLY A 282 -1.75 -4.70 -19.08
CA GLY A 282 -1.32 -6.08 -18.95
C GLY A 282 -1.46 -6.92 -20.21
N PRO A 283 -1.27 -8.24 -20.08
CA PRO A 283 -1.48 -9.21 -21.16
C PRO A 283 -2.90 -9.12 -21.74
N TRP A 284 -3.04 -9.28 -23.05
CA TRP A 284 -4.35 -9.28 -23.72
C TRP A 284 -5.14 -10.58 -23.46
N ASP A 285 -4.42 -11.68 -23.23
CA ASP A 285 -5.00 -12.96 -22.82
C ASP A 285 -5.49 -12.86 -21.38
N LYS A 286 -6.81 -12.77 -21.19
CA LYS A 286 -7.41 -12.81 -19.86
C LYS A 286 -7.43 -14.25 -19.32
N PRO A 287 -6.81 -14.54 -18.17
CA PRO A 287 -6.85 -15.86 -17.56
C PRO A 287 -8.26 -16.15 -17.00
N ASP A 288 -8.64 -17.43 -17.02
CA ASP A 288 -9.83 -17.90 -16.29
C ASP A 288 -9.47 -18.04 -14.80
N LEU A 289 -10.00 -17.11 -14.01
CA LEU A 289 -9.80 -17.05 -12.57
C LEU A 289 -11.02 -17.58 -11.79
N GLY A 290 -12.08 -17.98 -12.48
CA GLY A 290 -13.38 -18.29 -11.90
C GLY A 290 -14.25 -17.05 -11.64
N PRO A 291 -15.31 -17.19 -10.82
CA PRO A 291 -16.16 -16.06 -10.42
C PRO A 291 -15.35 -14.98 -9.69
N MET A 292 -15.51 -13.73 -10.10
CA MET A 292 -14.89 -12.58 -9.46
C MET A 292 -15.79 -12.02 -8.35
N PRO A 293 -15.22 -11.46 -7.25
CA PRO A 293 -16.01 -10.84 -6.19
C PRO A 293 -16.90 -9.70 -6.70
N GLU A 294 -18.08 -9.55 -6.11
CA GLU A 294 -19.04 -8.49 -6.46
C GLU A 294 -18.51 -7.08 -6.17
N GLY A 295 -17.51 -6.95 -5.28
CA GLY A 295 -16.85 -5.68 -5.00
C GLY A 295 -16.05 -5.11 -6.19
N LEU A 296 -15.72 -5.94 -7.18
CA LEU A 296 -14.98 -5.52 -8.38
C LEU A 296 -15.91 -4.99 -9.47
N ASN A 297 -15.39 -4.04 -10.25
CA ASN A 297 -16.07 -3.25 -11.26
C ASN A 297 -17.44 -2.73 -10.80
N PRO A 298 -17.53 -1.98 -9.68
CA PRO A 298 -18.81 -1.46 -9.18
C PRO A 298 -19.48 -0.53 -10.19
N ALA A 299 -18.69 0.14 -11.05
CA ALA A 299 -19.18 0.94 -12.16
C ALA A 299 -19.90 0.13 -13.25
N LYS A 300 -19.67 -1.19 -13.30
CA LYS A 300 -20.09 -2.09 -14.38
C LYS A 300 -19.70 -1.56 -15.76
N CYS A 301 -18.55 -0.91 -15.86
CA CYS A 301 -18.07 -0.35 -17.13
C CYS A 301 -17.46 -1.46 -18.00
N ASP A 302 -17.60 -1.31 -19.31
CA ASP A 302 -17.00 -2.19 -20.32
C ASP A 302 -16.51 -1.35 -21.51
N PRO A 303 -15.21 -1.36 -21.85
CA PRO A 303 -14.14 -2.10 -21.17
C PRO A 303 -13.87 -1.62 -19.75
N TRP A 304 -13.74 -2.57 -18.81
CA TRP A 304 -13.24 -2.30 -17.46
C TRP A 304 -11.71 -2.21 -17.48
N GLY A 305 -11.17 -1.11 -16.98
CA GLY A 305 -9.74 -0.85 -16.94
C GLY A 305 -9.13 -1.42 -15.67
N LEU A 306 -9.34 -0.72 -14.58
CA LEU A 306 -8.93 -1.16 -13.26
C LEU A 306 -9.87 -0.63 -12.16
N ASP A 307 -9.78 -1.25 -11.00
CA ASP A 307 -10.22 -0.69 -9.73
C ASP A 307 -9.01 -0.49 -8.80
N SER A 308 -8.84 0.71 -8.26
CA SER A 308 -7.77 1.07 -7.35
C SER A 308 -8.31 1.25 -5.94
N PHE A 309 -8.20 0.20 -5.12
CA PHE A 309 -8.60 0.23 -3.71
C PHE A 309 -7.45 0.72 -2.86
N GLN A 310 -7.61 1.87 -2.23
CA GLN A 310 -6.66 2.33 -1.23
C GLN A 310 -7.16 2.01 0.18
N LEU A 311 -6.35 1.21 0.86
CA LEU A 311 -6.49 0.85 2.25
C LEU A 311 -5.52 1.73 3.06
N PHE A 312 -6.07 2.84 3.54
CA PHE A 312 -5.35 3.78 4.41
C PHE A 312 -4.68 3.05 5.59
N PRO A 313 -3.47 3.45 6.02
CA PRO A 313 -2.68 4.54 5.45
C PRO A 313 -1.69 4.08 4.36
N ASN A 314 -1.27 2.82 4.35
CA ASN A 314 -0.01 2.46 3.68
C ASN A 314 -0.16 1.51 2.49
N PHE A 315 -1.38 1.14 2.09
CA PHE A 315 -1.59 -0.01 1.22
C PHE A 315 -2.61 0.27 0.11
N VAL A 316 -2.32 -0.19 -1.10
CA VAL A 316 -3.22 -0.11 -2.25
C VAL A 316 -3.25 -1.47 -2.95
N ILE A 317 -4.43 -1.87 -3.44
CA ILE A 317 -4.62 -3.01 -4.34
C ILE A 317 -5.26 -2.49 -5.63
N LEU A 318 -4.59 -2.68 -6.78
CA LEU A 318 -5.16 -2.40 -8.10
C LEU A 318 -5.53 -3.70 -8.78
N PHE A 319 -6.80 -3.90 -9.07
CA PHE A 319 -7.28 -5.02 -9.88
C PHE A 319 -7.47 -4.56 -11.31
N TRP A 320 -6.84 -5.26 -12.24
CA TRP A 320 -6.93 -4.95 -13.66
C TRP A 320 -7.94 -5.87 -14.34
N GLY A 321 -8.72 -5.31 -15.26
CA GLY A 321 -9.76 -6.04 -16.00
C GLY A 321 -9.25 -7.30 -16.72
N GLN A 322 -7.94 -7.36 -16.98
CA GLN A 322 -7.26 -8.48 -17.66
C GLN A 322 -6.79 -9.59 -16.72
N GLY A 323 -7.30 -9.64 -15.49
CA GLY A 323 -7.12 -10.80 -14.61
C GLY A 323 -5.75 -10.87 -13.95
N TRP A 324 -5.24 -9.72 -13.55
CA TRP A 324 -4.05 -9.58 -12.72
C TRP A 324 -4.26 -8.46 -11.71
N TYR A 325 -3.45 -8.42 -10.66
CA TYR A 325 -3.50 -7.32 -9.71
C TYR A 325 -2.09 -6.87 -9.35
N LEU A 326 -1.99 -5.69 -8.79
CA LEU A 326 -0.77 -5.22 -8.17
C LEU A 326 -1.06 -4.63 -6.79
N THR A 327 0.00 -4.45 -6.01
CA THR A 327 -0.06 -3.75 -4.74
C THR A 327 0.95 -2.63 -4.67
N TYR A 328 0.58 -1.55 -3.99
CA TYR A 328 1.52 -0.52 -3.57
C TYR A 328 1.61 -0.42 -2.06
N HIS A 329 2.82 -0.19 -1.57
CA HIS A 329 3.10 0.15 -0.20
C HIS A 329 3.85 1.46 -0.10
N TYR A 330 3.40 2.28 0.85
CA TYR A 330 3.96 3.61 1.10
C TYR A 330 4.49 3.65 2.52
N TRP A 331 5.81 3.71 2.66
CA TRP A 331 6.49 3.69 3.94
C TRP A 331 7.18 5.03 4.17
N PRO A 332 6.57 5.96 4.92
CA PRO A 332 7.19 7.26 5.17
C PRO A 332 8.54 7.11 5.85
N THR A 333 9.53 7.82 5.32
CA THR A 333 10.88 7.87 5.88
C THR A 333 11.24 9.23 6.45
N SER A 334 10.48 10.26 6.08
CA SER A 334 10.55 11.65 6.56
C SER A 334 9.22 12.33 6.22
N TYR A 335 9.09 13.62 6.57
CA TYR A 335 7.98 14.47 6.13
C TYR A 335 7.96 14.73 4.62
N ASN A 336 9.08 14.52 3.92
CA ASN A 336 9.21 14.77 2.48
C ASN A 336 9.92 13.63 1.73
N SER A 337 9.96 12.44 2.32
CA SER A 337 10.43 11.24 1.63
C SER A 337 9.72 9.99 2.11
N HIS A 338 9.62 9.01 1.23
CA HIS A 338 9.11 7.69 1.57
C HIS A 338 9.81 6.60 0.76
N LEU A 339 9.69 5.38 1.23
CA LEU A 339 9.98 4.19 0.47
C LEU A 339 8.69 3.70 -0.19
N PHE A 340 8.72 3.55 -1.50
CA PHE A 340 7.66 2.96 -2.31
C PHE A 340 8.01 1.51 -2.65
N GLU A 341 7.05 0.61 -2.48
CA GLU A 341 7.15 -0.78 -2.95
C GLU A 341 5.96 -1.11 -3.85
N GLY A 342 6.24 -1.56 -5.07
CA GLY A 342 5.23 -2.01 -6.02
C GLY A 342 5.42 -3.49 -6.34
N THR A 343 4.37 -4.30 -6.20
CA THR A 343 4.42 -5.72 -6.57
C THR A 343 3.30 -6.07 -7.53
N LEU A 344 3.63 -6.63 -8.69
CA LEU A 344 2.65 -7.14 -9.65
C LEU A 344 2.48 -8.64 -9.46
N TYR A 345 1.26 -9.11 -9.59
CA TYR A 345 0.87 -10.49 -9.36
C TYR A 345 0.08 -11.02 -10.55
N PHE A 346 0.64 -12.06 -11.17
CA PHE A 346 0.03 -12.74 -12.31
C PHE A 346 -0.10 -14.24 -12.03
N PRO A 347 -1.00 -14.94 -12.73
CA PRO A 347 -1.00 -16.40 -12.72
C PRO A 347 0.33 -16.97 -13.23
N ALA A 348 0.56 -18.25 -12.97
CA ALA A 348 1.66 -18.98 -13.59
C ALA A 348 1.52 -18.95 -15.12
N PRO A 349 2.53 -18.48 -15.88
CA PRO A 349 2.46 -18.52 -17.34
C PRO A 349 2.51 -19.98 -17.83
N ARG A 350 1.65 -20.32 -18.77
CA ARG A 350 1.54 -21.65 -19.39
C ARG A 350 2.46 -21.81 -20.60
N THR A 351 2.85 -20.68 -21.20
CA THR A 351 3.69 -20.64 -22.41
C THR A 351 4.79 -19.59 -22.27
N PRO A 352 5.90 -19.71 -23.02
CA PRO A 352 6.91 -18.65 -23.10
C PRO A 352 6.33 -17.29 -23.52
N ARG A 353 5.33 -17.27 -24.41
CA ARG A 353 4.65 -16.03 -24.83
C ARG A 353 3.97 -15.36 -23.64
N GLU A 354 3.20 -16.10 -22.84
CA GLU A 354 2.54 -15.55 -21.65
C GLU A 354 3.56 -15.00 -20.65
N ARG A 355 4.71 -15.66 -20.48
CA ARG A 355 5.78 -15.11 -19.65
C ARG A 355 6.28 -13.77 -20.20
N VAL A 356 6.56 -13.68 -21.49
CA VAL A 356 7.01 -12.43 -22.14
C VAL A 356 5.95 -11.33 -22.04
N ALA A 357 4.67 -11.66 -22.17
CA ALA A 357 3.57 -10.73 -21.99
C ALA A 357 3.55 -10.13 -20.57
N GLN A 358 3.73 -10.96 -19.54
CA GLN A 358 3.83 -10.50 -18.15
C GLN A 358 5.06 -9.61 -17.93
N GLU A 359 6.21 -9.95 -18.52
CA GLU A 359 7.43 -9.12 -18.45
C GLU A 359 7.21 -7.73 -19.10
N LEU A 360 6.54 -7.66 -20.26
CA LEU A 360 6.24 -6.38 -20.90
C LEU A 360 5.31 -5.52 -20.04
N ALA A 361 4.31 -6.13 -19.40
CA ALA A 361 3.43 -5.43 -18.46
C ALA A 361 4.20 -4.88 -17.26
N ALA A 362 5.09 -5.70 -16.67
CA ALA A 362 5.91 -5.30 -15.53
C ALA A 362 6.89 -4.17 -15.86
N VAL A 363 7.57 -4.25 -17.01
CA VAL A 363 8.46 -3.17 -17.48
C VAL A 363 7.65 -1.90 -17.77
N SER A 364 6.48 -2.03 -18.42
CA SER A 364 5.61 -0.88 -18.69
C SER A 364 5.19 -0.19 -17.39
N PHE A 365 4.69 -0.94 -16.39
CA PHE A 365 4.35 -0.38 -15.09
C PHE A 365 5.52 0.40 -14.46
N LYS A 366 6.73 -0.18 -14.46
CA LYS A 366 7.92 0.47 -13.89
C LYS A 366 8.22 1.80 -14.59
N GLU A 367 8.09 1.90 -15.91
CA GLU A 367 8.33 3.16 -16.63
C GLU A 367 7.30 4.25 -16.27
N TYR A 368 6.04 3.88 -15.99
CA TYR A 368 5.01 4.83 -15.55
C TYR A 368 5.30 5.32 -14.13
N GLY A 369 5.54 4.40 -13.18
CA GLY A 369 5.87 4.76 -11.81
C GLY A 369 7.13 5.63 -11.65
N LEU A 370 8.10 5.52 -12.58
CA LEU A 370 9.27 6.40 -12.62
C LEU A 370 8.94 7.82 -13.07
N GLN A 371 8.00 7.99 -14.02
CA GLN A 371 7.53 9.32 -14.43
C GLN A 371 6.78 10.01 -13.29
N ASP A 372 5.94 9.26 -12.57
CA ASP A 372 5.21 9.75 -11.41
C ASP A 372 6.20 10.18 -10.31
N ALA A 373 7.16 9.32 -9.99
CA ALA A 373 8.19 9.62 -9.00
C ALA A 373 8.95 10.91 -9.33
N ASN A 374 9.44 11.06 -10.56
CA ASN A 374 10.19 12.24 -10.94
C ASN A 374 9.34 13.53 -10.86
N THR A 375 8.09 13.46 -11.33
CA THR A 375 7.17 14.60 -11.32
C THR A 375 6.81 15.01 -9.89
N LEU A 376 6.64 14.04 -9.00
CA LEU A 376 6.28 14.29 -7.61
C LEU A 376 7.46 14.79 -6.77
N GLU A 377 8.70 14.40 -7.07
CA GLU A 377 9.88 15.03 -6.46
C GLU A 377 10.01 16.51 -6.85
N ALA A 378 9.69 16.85 -8.11
CA ALA A 378 9.62 18.24 -8.55
C ALA A 378 8.47 18.99 -7.84
N THR A 379 7.32 18.34 -7.67
CA THR A 379 6.18 18.89 -6.93
C THR A 379 6.54 19.16 -5.48
N GLN A 380 7.13 18.20 -4.77
CA GLN A 380 7.62 18.37 -3.40
C GLN A 380 8.57 19.57 -3.31
N THR A 381 9.54 19.68 -4.22
CA THR A 381 10.51 20.79 -4.23
C THR A 381 9.82 22.16 -4.29
N MET A 382 8.75 22.28 -5.08
CA MET A 382 8.01 23.53 -5.19
C MET A 382 7.05 23.77 -4.01
N LEU A 383 6.46 22.73 -3.44
CA LEU A 383 5.65 22.86 -2.21
C LEU A 383 6.51 23.34 -1.03
N GLU A 384 7.76 22.88 -0.91
CA GLU A 384 8.71 23.31 0.13
C GLU A 384 9.06 24.81 0.04
N SER A 385 8.90 25.43 -1.14
CA SER A 385 9.14 26.86 -1.32
C SER A 385 8.14 27.74 -0.57
N LYS A 386 6.93 27.21 -0.28
CA LYS A 386 5.82 27.90 0.40
C LYS A 386 5.43 29.24 -0.26
N VAL A 387 5.74 29.42 -1.54
CA VAL A 387 5.33 30.60 -2.32
C VAL A 387 3.82 30.59 -2.55
N ILE A 388 3.23 29.39 -2.63
CA ILE A 388 1.79 29.15 -2.77
C ILE A 388 1.41 28.07 -1.74
N ASP A 389 0.32 28.29 -1.02
CA ASP A 389 -0.20 27.42 0.03
C ASP A 389 -1.62 26.89 -0.25
N GLU A 390 -2.26 27.40 -1.29
CA GLU A 390 -3.61 27.05 -1.72
C GLU A 390 -3.64 26.52 -3.16
N PHE A 391 -4.22 25.34 -3.34
CA PHE A 391 -4.28 24.63 -4.63
C PHE A 391 -5.70 24.23 -4.97
N LEU A 392 -6.11 24.49 -6.21
CA LEU A 392 -7.41 24.10 -6.70
C LEU A 392 -7.38 22.65 -7.17
N LEU A 393 -8.38 21.88 -6.73
CA LEU A 393 -8.64 20.52 -7.20
C LEU A 393 -9.97 20.47 -7.93
N CYS A 394 -10.00 19.77 -9.06
CA CYS A 394 -11.20 19.53 -9.85
C CYS A 394 -12.08 18.43 -9.23
N ASP A 395 -13.27 18.22 -9.81
CA ASP A 395 -14.25 17.25 -9.32
C ASP A 395 -13.73 15.79 -9.31
N GLN A 396 -12.76 15.46 -10.18
CA GLN A 396 -12.19 14.12 -10.30
C GLN A 396 -11.02 13.85 -9.35
N GLU A 397 -10.64 14.86 -8.58
CA GLU A 397 -9.60 14.79 -7.55
C GLU A 397 -10.25 14.70 -6.15
N VAL A 398 -11.52 14.26 -6.08
CA VAL A 398 -12.28 14.11 -4.83
C VAL A 398 -11.58 13.18 -3.82
N LEU A 399 -10.86 12.17 -4.30
CA LEU A 399 -10.12 11.24 -3.45
C LEU A 399 -8.87 11.85 -2.81
N ILE A 400 -8.26 12.86 -3.45
CA ILE A 400 -7.16 13.65 -2.86
C ILE A 400 -7.70 14.43 -1.66
N ARG A 401 -8.85 15.11 -1.83
CA ARG A 401 -9.53 15.82 -0.72
C ARG A 401 -9.80 14.89 0.45
N HIS A 402 -10.28 13.68 0.16
CA HIS A 402 -10.51 12.66 1.17
C HIS A 402 -9.23 12.31 1.95
N LEU A 403 -8.08 12.11 1.29
CA LEU A 403 -6.81 11.79 1.97
C LEU A 403 -6.41 12.81 3.02
N HIS A 404 -6.38 14.07 2.63
CA HIS A 404 -5.90 15.13 3.49
C HIS A 404 -6.87 15.38 4.64
N LYS A 405 -8.18 15.27 4.39
CA LYS A 405 -9.18 15.35 5.47
C LYS A 405 -9.09 14.19 6.45
N GLU A 406 -8.94 12.95 5.97
CA GLU A 406 -8.79 11.79 6.84
C GLU A 406 -7.50 11.89 7.66
N THR A 407 -6.38 12.29 7.04
CA THR A 407 -5.12 12.52 7.75
C THR A 407 -5.30 13.53 8.89
N ALA A 408 -5.96 14.66 8.62
CA ALA A 408 -6.26 15.66 9.63
C ALA A 408 -7.21 15.12 10.72
N ALA A 409 -8.25 14.38 10.35
CA ALA A 409 -9.22 13.81 11.28
C ALA A 409 -8.58 12.82 12.27
N TRP A 410 -7.68 11.95 11.79
CA TRP A 410 -6.92 11.02 12.63
C TRP A 410 -5.99 11.76 13.62
N ILE A 411 -5.32 12.83 13.17
CA ILE A 411 -4.47 13.67 14.03
C ILE A 411 -5.30 14.39 15.09
N ASP A 412 -6.44 14.96 14.71
CA ASP A 412 -7.31 15.67 15.64
C ASP A 412 -7.93 14.72 16.67
N ASP A 413 -8.30 13.51 16.25
CA ASP A 413 -8.74 12.47 17.15
C ASP A 413 -7.67 12.04 18.16
N TYR A 414 -6.44 11.82 17.69
CA TYR A 414 -5.30 11.55 18.55
C TYR A 414 -5.08 12.66 19.57
N ARG A 415 -5.15 13.93 19.15
CA ARG A 415 -5.00 15.09 20.04
C ARG A 415 -6.11 15.17 21.08
N ARG A 416 -7.35 14.81 20.74
CA ARG A 416 -8.47 14.79 21.70
C ARG A 416 -8.29 13.70 22.75
N THR A 417 -7.80 12.53 22.35
CA THR A 417 -7.68 11.35 23.24
C THR A 417 -6.40 11.33 24.07
N THR A 418 -5.34 12.03 23.65
CA THR A 418 -4.04 12.06 24.35
C THR A 418 -3.78 13.32 25.17
N LYS A 419 -4.58 14.38 25.03
CA LYS A 419 -4.48 15.53 25.93
C LYS A 419 -4.74 15.07 27.37
N PRO A 420 -3.84 15.34 28.33
CA PRO A 420 -4.14 15.13 29.74
C PRO A 420 -5.39 15.94 30.07
N SER A 421 -6.36 15.35 30.76
CA SER A 421 -7.50 16.10 31.24
C SER A 421 -6.98 17.25 32.11
N ALA A 422 -7.14 18.50 31.66
CA ALA A 422 -6.89 19.66 32.50
C ALA A 422 -8.01 19.75 33.55
N ALA A 423 -7.96 18.86 34.54
CA ALA A 423 -8.87 18.83 35.67
C ALA A 423 -8.14 18.16 36.85
N GLY A 424 -7.68 18.98 37.81
CA GLY A 424 -7.17 18.50 39.09
C GLY A 424 -5.90 19.18 39.60
N VAL A 425 -5.90 20.52 39.71
CA VAL A 425 -5.18 21.24 40.79
C VAL A 425 -6.18 22.16 41.47
#